data_AF-A0AAV2ZXL7-F1
#
_entry.id   AF-A0AAV2ZXL7-F1
#
_cell.length_a   1.000
_cell.length_b   1.000
_cell.length_c   1.000
_cell.angle_alpha   90.00
_cell.angle_beta   90.00
_cell.angle_gamma   90.00
#
_symmetry.space_group_name_H-M   'P 1'
#
loop_
_entity.id
_entity.type
_entity.pdbx_description
1 polymer ?
#
loop_
_entity_poly.entity_id
_entity_poly.type
_entity_poly.pdbx_seq_one_letter_code
_entity_poly.pdbx_strand_id
1 'polypeptide(L)'
;MLEVILNALVLICIISSYFVLSGFSAGMASGGFGGGYYPFEGQELQQVRQLDQEFSLLRSPLLYGGLTVSLLMGTLTFAILAKGSKHLLQLSDRWLMIETTFSLLASLGYVAAVGVFLHFALQINGTDVCRRREILYARNGLTWMNCELAGTDGGAAAFAIILVILYATSAVLAIRAYREKKAILQ
;
A
#
# COMPACT_ATOMS: atom_id res chain seq x y z
N MET A 1 -14.14 11.67 -0.17
CA MET A 1 -12.97 12.21 -0.92
C MET A 1 -11.64 11.83 -0.27
N LEU A 2 -11.44 12.05 1.03
CA LEU A 2 -10.19 11.68 1.72
C LEU A 2 -9.82 10.19 1.59
N GLU A 3 -10.80 9.29 1.64
CA GLU A 3 -10.58 7.85 1.45
C GLU A 3 -9.94 7.52 0.09
N VAL A 4 -10.35 8.21 -0.99
CA VAL A 4 -9.79 8.01 -2.33
C VAL A 4 -8.35 8.50 -2.40
N ILE A 5 -8.06 9.66 -1.79
CA ILE A 5 -6.70 10.22 -1.71
C ILE A 5 -5.78 9.25 -0.95
N LEU A 6 -6.23 8.74 0.20
CA LEU A 6 -5.45 7.79 0.99
C LEU A 6 -5.23 6.45 0.27
N ASN A 7 -6.24 5.94 -0.44
CA ASN A 7 -6.07 4.78 -1.33
C ASN A 7 -4.98 5.02 -2.37
N ALA A 8 -4.99 6.21 -3.00
CA ALA A 8 -3.97 6.59 -3.99
C ALA A 8 -2.58 6.73 -3.35
N LEU A 9 -2.48 7.27 -2.13
CA LEU A 9 -1.21 7.35 -1.40
C LEU A 9 -0.66 5.97 -1.06
N VAL A 10 -1.49 5.04 -0.58
CA VAL A 10 -1.10 3.64 -0.36
C VAL A 10 -0.59 3.01 -1.65
N LEU A 11 -1.31 3.20 -2.75
CA LEU A 11 -0.92 2.70 -4.08
C LEU A 11 0.43 3.26 -4.53
N ILE A 12 0.66 4.57 -4.38
CA ILE A 12 1.93 5.22 -4.70
C ILE A 12 3.05 4.64 -3.85
N CYS A 13 2.85 4.45 -2.54
CA CYS A 13 3.86 3.85 -1.67
C CYS A 13 4.25 2.43 -2.12
N ILE A 14 3.28 1.61 -2.54
CA ILE A 14 3.51 0.25 -3.05
C ILE A 14 4.32 0.29 -4.35
N ILE A 15 3.96 1.20 -5.27
CA ILE A 15 4.66 1.38 -6.54
C ILE A 15 6.10 1.87 -6.29
N SER A 16 6.29 2.83 -5.39
CA SER A 16 7.61 3.30 -4.98
C SER A 16 8.44 2.19 -4.35
N SER A 17 7.86 1.35 -3.48
CA SER A 17 8.52 0.15 -2.96
C SER A 17 8.98 -0.76 -4.09
N TYR A 18 8.14 -1.04 -5.10
CA TYR A 18 8.54 -1.86 -6.25
C TYR A 18 9.79 -1.31 -6.95
N PHE A 19 9.84 -0.01 -7.25
CA PHE A 19 10.99 0.59 -7.91
C PHE A 19 12.26 0.57 -7.06
N VAL A 20 12.15 0.88 -5.75
CA VAL A 20 13.29 0.85 -4.81
C VAL A 20 13.82 -0.58 -4.64
N LEU A 21 12.93 -1.57 -4.53
CA LEU A 21 13.31 -2.96 -4.35
C LEU A 21 13.93 -3.57 -5.61
N SER A 22 13.45 -3.18 -6.77
CA SER A 22 13.94 -3.71 -8.04
C SER A 22 15.36 -3.22 -8.38
N GLY A 23 15.89 -2.21 -7.66
CA GLY A 23 17.31 -1.85 -7.65
C GLY A 23 17.98 -1.85 -9.03
N PHE A 24 19.09 -2.59 -9.14
CA PHE A 24 19.86 -2.75 -10.40
C PHE A 24 19.20 -3.74 -11.38
N SER A 25 18.18 -4.47 -10.96
CA SER A 25 17.41 -5.43 -11.77
C SER A 25 16.32 -4.78 -12.63
N ALA A 26 15.84 -3.59 -12.27
CA ALA A 26 14.89 -2.81 -13.08
C ALA A 26 15.52 -1.92 -14.17
N GLY A 27 16.84 -2.03 -14.41
CA GLY A 27 17.54 -1.21 -15.42
C GLY A 27 18.00 0.17 -14.92
N MET A 28 17.79 0.50 -13.65
CA MET A 28 18.37 1.70 -13.00
C MET A 28 19.92 1.63 -12.92
N ALA A 29 20.47 0.44 -13.15
CA ALA A 29 21.90 0.14 -13.23
C ALA A 29 22.65 0.85 -14.37
N SER A 30 21.93 1.26 -15.42
CA SER A 30 22.54 1.79 -16.64
C SER A 30 21.78 3.03 -17.13
N GLY A 31 21.86 4.11 -16.35
CA GLY A 31 21.55 5.47 -16.82
C GLY A 31 20.07 5.88 -16.91
N GLY A 32 19.13 5.11 -16.35
CA GLY A 32 17.71 5.48 -16.30
C GLY A 32 17.32 6.04 -14.93
N PHE A 33 16.81 7.28 -14.90
CA PHE A 33 16.31 8.03 -13.73
C PHE A 33 17.31 8.24 -12.58
N GLY A 34 18.11 9.30 -12.71
CA GLY A 34 19.04 9.79 -11.70
C GLY A 34 20.47 9.39 -12.04
N GLY A 35 21.26 10.33 -12.57
CA GLY A 35 22.66 10.15 -12.97
C GLY A 35 23.62 9.95 -11.78
N GLY A 36 23.31 9.01 -10.89
CA GLY A 36 24.17 8.59 -9.79
C GLY A 36 25.30 7.71 -10.30
N TYR A 37 26.52 8.02 -9.87
CA TYR A 37 27.66 7.13 -10.01
C TYR A 37 27.45 5.91 -9.11
N TYR A 38 27.27 4.72 -9.71
CA TYR A 38 27.11 3.48 -8.97
C TYR A 38 28.43 2.69 -9.00
N PRO A 39 28.96 2.27 -7.84
CA PRO A 39 30.31 1.70 -7.73
C PRO A 39 30.40 0.21 -8.13
N PHE A 40 29.40 -0.34 -8.80
CA PHE A 40 29.34 -1.77 -9.12
C PHE A 40 29.71 -2.03 -10.59
N GLU A 41 30.75 -2.84 -10.82
CA GLU A 41 31.20 -3.23 -12.16
C GLU A 41 31.44 -4.75 -12.26
N GLY A 42 31.28 -5.31 -13.47
CA GLY A 42 31.62 -6.71 -13.76
C GLY A 42 30.85 -7.75 -12.95
N GLN A 43 31.57 -8.66 -12.28
CA GLN A 43 30.99 -9.77 -11.51
C GLN A 43 30.20 -9.31 -10.29
N GLU A 44 30.62 -8.23 -9.61
CA GLU A 44 29.89 -7.64 -8.48
C GLU A 44 28.49 -7.15 -8.91
N LEU A 45 28.38 -6.55 -10.10
CA LEU A 45 27.10 -6.10 -10.65
C LEU A 45 26.15 -7.28 -10.95
N GLN A 46 26.69 -8.40 -11.45
CA GLN A 46 25.91 -9.62 -11.66
C GLN A 46 25.39 -10.18 -10.33
N GLN A 47 26.23 -10.19 -9.30
CA GLN A 47 25.87 -10.64 -7.96
C GLN A 47 24.78 -9.75 -7.34
N VAL A 48 24.91 -8.42 -7.41
CA VAL A 48 23.88 -7.48 -6.93
C VAL A 48 22.56 -7.72 -7.65
N ARG A 49 22.58 -7.86 -8.99
CA ARG A 49 21.36 -8.11 -9.78
C ARG A 49 20.67 -9.42 -9.39
N GLN A 50 21.43 -10.49 -9.15
CA GLN A 50 20.88 -11.76 -8.71
C GLN A 50 20.23 -11.64 -7.32
N LEU A 51 20.90 -10.99 -6.36
CA LEU A 51 20.33 -10.75 -5.03
C LEU A 51 19.09 -9.86 -5.06
N ASP A 52 19.11 -8.78 -5.84
CA ASP A 52 17.96 -7.89 -6.03
C ASP A 52 16.77 -8.64 -6.65
N GLN A 53 17.03 -9.51 -7.63
CA GLN A 53 15.99 -10.31 -8.26
C GLN A 53 15.39 -11.35 -7.29
N GLU A 54 16.23 -12.05 -6.53
CA GLU A 54 15.79 -13.02 -5.52
C GLU A 54 14.95 -12.33 -4.43
N PHE A 55 15.40 -11.18 -3.93
CA PHE A 55 14.66 -10.39 -2.96
C PHE A 55 13.34 -9.84 -3.52
N SER A 56 13.34 -9.39 -4.78
CA SER A 56 12.13 -8.92 -5.46
C SER A 56 11.11 -10.06 -5.63
N LEU A 57 11.55 -11.28 -5.93
CA LEU A 57 10.67 -12.45 -6.01
C LEU A 57 10.04 -12.78 -4.65
N LEU A 58 10.79 -12.70 -3.55
CA LEU A 58 10.25 -12.88 -2.19
C LEU A 58 9.19 -11.82 -1.84
N ARG A 59 9.36 -10.57 -2.29
CA ARG A 59 8.43 -9.46 -2.06
C ARG A 59 7.26 -9.40 -3.06
N SER A 60 7.38 -10.08 -4.20
CA SER A 60 6.38 -10.07 -5.28
C SER A 60 4.94 -10.35 -4.84
N PRO A 61 4.61 -11.37 -4.00
CA PRO A 61 3.23 -11.59 -3.57
C PRO A 61 2.67 -10.40 -2.79
N LEU A 62 3.51 -9.71 -2.03
CA LEU A 62 3.13 -8.54 -1.25
C LEU A 62 2.84 -7.34 -2.14
N LEU A 63 3.67 -7.11 -3.16
CA LEU A 63 3.54 -5.99 -4.08
C LEU A 63 2.34 -6.16 -5.02
N TYR A 64 2.18 -7.33 -5.64
CA TYR A 64 1.03 -7.59 -6.51
C TYR A 64 -0.28 -7.68 -5.72
N GLY A 65 -0.26 -8.28 -4.54
CA GLY A 65 -1.39 -8.30 -3.62
C GLY A 65 -1.80 -6.88 -3.19
N GLY A 66 -0.83 -6.07 -2.75
CA GLY A 66 -1.09 -4.68 -2.37
C GLY A 66 -1.62 -3.82 -3.53
N LEU A 67 -1.04 -3.97 -4.73
CA LEU A 67 -1.45 -3.27 -5.94
C LEU A 67 -2.91 -3.58 -6.29
N THR A 68 -3.25 -4.88 -6.37
CA THR A 68 -4.58 -5.35 -6.73
C THR A 68 -5.63 -4.91 -5.71
N VAL A 69 -5.36 -5.08 -4.41
CA VAL A 69 -6.26 -4.65 -3.33
C VAL A 69 -6.47 -3.14 -3.36
N SER A 70 -5.41 -2.35 -3.49
CA SER A 70 -5.51 -0.89 -3.46
C SER A 70 -6.24 -0.33 -4.68
N LEU A 71 -6.01 -0.89 -5.87
CA LEU A 71 -6.73 -0.48 -7.09
C LEU A 71 -8.21 -0.87 -7.03
N LEU A 72 -8.51 -2.11 -6.64
CA LEU A 72 -9.89 -2.57 -6.53
C LEU A 72 -10.65 -1.75 -5.48
N MET A 73 -10.07 -1.58 -4.31
CA MET A 73 -10.75 -0.87 -3.23
C MET A 73 -10.86 0.63 -3.50
N GLY A 74 -9.84 1.24 -4.08
CA GLY A 74 -9.87 2.64 -4.51
C GLY A 74 -10.93 2.90 -5.57
N THR A 75 -11.07 2.02 -6.57
CA THR A 75 -12.11 2.15 -7.61
C THR A 75 -13.51 1.96 -7.05
N LEU A 76 -13.73 0.98 -6.17
CA LEU A 76 -15.01 0.77 -5.49
C LEU A 76 -15.39 1.97 -4.61
N THR A 77 -14.43 2.49 -3.85
CA THR A 77 -14.62 3.66 -2.98
C THR A 77 -14.99 4.89 -3.80
N PHE A 78 -14.28 5.12 -4.91
CA PHE A 78 -14.60 6.21 -5.84
C PHE A 78 -16.01 6.07 -6.41
N ALA A 79 -16.40 4.87 -6.85
CA ALA A 79 -17.72 4.62 -7.41
C ALA A 79 -18.86 4.86 -6.41
N ILE A 80 -18.67 4.44 -5.15
CA ILE A 80 -19.64 4.64 -4.07
C ILE A 80 -19.75 6.13 -3.73
N LEU A 81 -18.62 6.83 -3.54
CA LEU A 81 -18.64 8.26 -3.23
C LEU A 81 -19.20 9.10 -4.39
N ALA A 82 -18.91 8.74 -5.64
CA ALA A 82 -19.44 9.44 -6.82
C ALA A 82 -20.96 9.30 -6.95
N LYS A 83 -21.53 8.16 -6.55
CA LYS A 83 -22.99 7.98 -6.49
C LYS A 83 -23.63 8.63 -5.26
N GLY A 84 -22.90 8.63 -4.13
CA GLY A 84 -23.31 9.23 -2.86
C GLY A 84 -23.28 10.77 -2.85
N SER A 85 -22.62 11.42 -3.81
CA SER A 85 -22.56 12.89 -3.90
C SER A 85 -23.90 13.56 -4.28
N LYS A 86 -24.95 12.77 -4.53
CA LYS A 86 -26.32 13.28 -4.71
C LYS A 86 -26.89 13.68 -3.34
N HIS A 87 -27.73 14.71 -3.30
CA HIS A 87 -28.19 15.38 -2.07
C HIS A 87 -28.63 14.38 -0.97
N LEU A 88 -28.20 14.60 0.29
CA LEU A 88 -28.42 13.67 1.42
C LEU A 88 -29.90 13.25 1.58
N LEU A 89 -30.84 14.18 1.36
CA LEU A 89 -32.28 13.90 1.42
C LEU A 89 -32.80 12.99 0.27
N GLN A 90 -32.10 12.92 -0.84
CA GLN A 90 -32.49 12.10 -2.00
C GLN A 90 -31.88 10.69 -1.96
N LEU A 91 -31.00 10.39 -1.00
CA LEU A 91 -30.40 9.07 -0.90
C LEU A 91 -31.41 8.06 -0.34
N SER A 92 -31.60 6.97 -1.09
CA SER A 92 -32.45 5.85 -0.69
C SER A 92 -31.86 5.15 0.53
N ASP A 93 -32.71 4.63 1.42
CA ASP A 93 -32.29 3.83 2.58
C ASP A 93 -31.42 2.63 2.18
N ARG A 94 -31.67 2.06 0.98
CA ARG A 94 -30.87 0.99 0.40
C ARG A 94 -29.44 1.44 0.11
N TRP A 95 -29.24 2.69 -0.27
CA TRP A 95 -27.91 3.23 -0.56
C TRP A 95 -27.08 3.38 0.71
N LEU A 96 -27.67 3.93 1.78
CA LEU A 96 -27.01 4.05 3.08
C LEU A 96 -26.57 2.69 3.64
N MET A 97 -27.39 1.65 3.44
CA MET A 97 -27.04 0.28 3.81
C MET A 97 -25.84 -0.25 3.02
N ILE A 98 -25.78 0.02 1.71
CA ILE A 98 -24.64 -0.36 0.86
C ILE A 98 -23.36 0.34 1.34
N GLU A 99 -23.41 1.65 1.56
CA GLU A 99 -22.27 2.45 2.01
C GLU A 99 -21.75 1.99 3.38
N THR A 100 -22.66 1.72 4.32
CA THR A 100 -22.31 1.20 5.65
C THR A 100 -21.66 -0.17 5.54
N THR A 101 -22.26 -1.09 4.78
CA THR A 101 -21.74 -2.46 4.62
C THR A 101 -20.37 -2.43 3.95
N PHE A 102 -20.22 -1.64 2.89
CA PHE A 102 -18.95 -1.46 2.21
C PHE A 102 -17.88 -0.90 3.13
N SER A 103 -18.18 0.17 3.88
CA SER A 103 -17.20 0.81 4.76
C SER A 103 -16.75 -0.12 5.90
N LEU A 104 -17.66 -0.92 6.47
CA LEU A 104 -17.31 -1.93 7.46
C LEU A 104 -16.40 -3.03 6.87
N LEU A 105 -16.77 -3.56 5.71
CA LEU A 105 -15.97 -4.57 5.02
C LEU A 105 -14.59 -4.02 4.61
N ALA A 106 -14.54 -2.77 4.15
CA ALA A 106 -13.31 -2.12 3.76
C ALA A 106 -12.38 -1.88 4.96
N SER A 107 -12.93 -1.42 6.09
CA SER A 107 -12.20 -1.24 7.33
C SER A 107 -11.57 -2.57 7.79
N LEU A 108 -12.36 -3.64 7.90
CA LEU A 108 -11.88 -4.97 8.28
C LEU A 108 -10.85 -5.52 7.28
N GLY A 109 -11.11 -5.35 5.98
CA GLY A 109 -10.22 -5.78 4.91
C GLY A 109 -8.86 -5.09 4.97
N TYR A 110 -8.82 -3.77 5.21
CA TYR A 110 -7.57 -3.04 5.37
C TYR A 110 -6.82 -3.40 6.64
N VAL A 111 -7.51 -3.64 7.77
CA VAL A 111 -6.85 -4.13 9.00
C VAL A 111 -6.14 -5.46 8.73
N ALA A 112 -6.84 -6.42 8.12
CA ALA A 112 -6.26 -7.71 7.78
C ALA A 112 -5.11 -7.56 6.78
N ALA A 113 -5.29 -6.75 5.73
CA ALA A 113 -4.27 -6.53 4.70
C ALA A 113 -2.99 -5.91 5.28
N VAL A 114 -3.11 -4.89 6.14
CA VAL A 114 -1.94 -4.24 6.79
C VAL A 114 -1.25 -5.21 7.74
N GLY A 115 -2.01 -6.00 8.51
CA GLY A 115 -1.42 -7.01 9.41
C GLY A 115 -0.62 -8.06 8.65
N VAL A 116 -1.19 -8.61 7.57
CA VAL A 116 -0.51 -9.57 6.69
C VAL A 116 0.70 -8.93 6.01
N PHE A 117 0.55 -7.71 5.49
CA PHE A 117 1.63 -6.95 4.85
C PHE A 117 2.82 -6.78 5.79
N LEU A 118 2.61 -6.27 7.00
CA LEU A 118 3.67 -6.06 7.98
C LEU A 118 4.29 -7.39 8.44
N HIS A 119 3.48 -8.43 8.65
CA HIS A 119 3.98 -9.75 9.04
C HIS A 119 4.98 -10.30 8.03
N PHE A 120 4.59 -10.34 6.75
CA PHE A 120 5.47 -10.84 5.69
C PHE A 120 6.65 -9.90 5.42
N ALA A 121 6.45 -8.58 5.47
CA ALA A 121 7.55 -7.62 5.30
C ALA A 121 8.66 -7.85 6.35
N LEU A 122 8.27 -8.01 7.62
CA LEU A 122 9.21 -8.30 8.71
C LEU A 122 9.86 -9.69 8.56
N GLN A 123 9.12 -10.71 8.13
CA GLN A 123 9.69 -12.03 7.90
C GLN A 123 10.72 -12.03 6.77
N ILE A 124 10.41 -11.41 5.62
CA ILE A 124 11.32 -11.33 4.47
C ILE A 124 12.58 -10.53 4.85
N ASN A 125 12.41 -9.45 5.60
CA ASN A 125 13.52 -8.65 6.12
C ASN A 125 14.44 -9.43 7.08
N GLY A 126 13.93 -10.47 7.75
CA GLY A 126 14.72 -11.36 8.60
C GLY A 126 15.51 -12.46 7.86
N THR A 127 15.43 -12.53 6.52
CA THR A 127 16.08 -13.61 5.74
C THR A 127 17.57 -13.33 5.48
N ASP A 128 18.34 -14.40 5.27
CA ASP A 128 19.76 -14.30 4.90
C ASP A 128 19.98 -13.54 3.59
N VAL A 129 19.01 -13.60 2.67
CA VAL A 129 19.03 -12.86 1.40
C VAL A 129 19.08 -11.35 1.68
N CYS A 130 18.26 -10.86 2.61
CA CYS A 130 18.28 -9.46 3.02
C CYS A 130 19.65 -9.07 3.58
N ARG A 131 20.18 -9.89 4.50
CA ARG A 131 21.45 -9.60 5.17
C ARG A 131 22.64 -9.56 4.21
N ARG A 132 22.69 -10.47 3.24
CA ARG A 132 23.73 -10.46 2.19
C ARG A 132 23.64 -9.20 1.32
N ARG A 133 22.41 -8.77 1.01
CA ARG A 133 22.15 -7.53 0.26
C ARG A 133 22.65 -6.33 1.06
N GLU A 134 22.24 -6.17 2.31
CA GLU A 134 22.68 -5.09 3.19
C GLU A 134 24.22 -4.99 3.27
N ILE A 135 24.91 -6.11 3.49
CA ILE A 135 26.39 -6.12 3.56
C ILE A 135 27.02 -5.68 2.24
N LEU A 136 26.50 -6.17 1.11
CA LEU A 136 27.04 -5.85 -0.22
C LEU A 136 26.85 -4.38 -0.58
N TYR A 137 25.69 -3.81 -0.24
CA TYR A 137 25.40 -2.38 -0.42
C TYR A 137 26.21 -1.50 0.54
N ALA A 138 26.30 -1.88 1.82
CA ALA A 138 27.03 -1.13 2.85
C ALA A 138 28.54 -1.06 2.57
N ARG A 139 29.15 -2.14 2.05
CA ARG A 139 30.56 -2.17 1.63
C ARG A 139 30.88 -1.14 0.55
N ASN A 140 29.88 -0.76 -0.23
CA ASN A 140 29.99 0.20 -1.32
C ASN A 140 29.45 1.59 -0.94
N GLY A 141 29.28 1.87 0.37
CA GLY A 141 28.86 3.17 0.90
C GLY A 141 27.36 3.44 0.83
N LEU A 142 26.54 2.47 0.41
CA LEU A 142 25.09 2.60 0.29
C LEU A 142 24.40 2.07 1.56
N THR A 143 24.26 2.90 2.58
CA THR A 143 23.69 2.52 3.89
C THR A 143 22.17 2.60 3.98
N TRP A 144 21.51 3.12 2.95
CA TRP A 144 20.04 3.24 2.89
C TRP A 144 19.33 1.90 2.67
N MET A 145 20.07 0.86 2.27
CA MET A 145 19.55 -0.48 2.00
C MET A 145 19.78 -1.38 3.22
N ASN A 146 18.92 -1.25 4.23
CA ASN A 146 19.01 -2.04 5.46
C ASN A 146 17.91 -3.13 5.51
N CYS A 147 18.04 -4.05 6.47
CA CYS A 147 17.02 -5.07 6.75
C CYS A 147 15.91 -4.62 7.68
N GLU A 148 15.76 -3.31 7.90
CA GLU A 148 14.65 -2.77 8.67
C GLU A 148 13.44 -2.52 7.77
N LEU A 149 12.30 -2.17 8.39
CA LEU A 149 11.09 -1.85 7.64
C LEU A 149 11.35 -0.64 6.74
N ALA A 150 11.17 -0.82 5.42
CA ALA A 150 11.45 0.26 4.47
C ALA A 150 10.49 1.44 4.70
N GLY A 151 10.97 2.67 4.52
CA GLY A 151 10.15 3.87 4.71
C GLY A 151 8.88 3.90 3.85
N THR A 152 8.94 3.33 2.64
CA THR A 152 7.79 3.18 1.74
C THR A 152 6.77 2.17 2.27
N ASP A 153 7.21 1.09 2.90
CA ASP A 153 6.35 0.09 3.54
C ASP A 153 5.69 0.66 4.81
N GLY A 154 6.46 1.42 5.61
CA GLY A 154 5.94 2.14 6.78
C GLY A 154 4.92 3.20 6.40
N GLY A 155 5.18 3.96 5.33
CA GLY A 155 4.24 4.94 4.77
C GLY A 155 2.93 4.28 4.28
N ALA A 156 3.03 3.18 3.53
CA ALA A 156 1.86 2.42 3.07
C ALA A 156 1.00 1.95 4.25
N ALA A 157 1.63 1.38 5.29
CA ALA A 157 0.94 0.93 6.50
C ALA A 157 0.27 2.09 7.24
N ALA A 158 0.95 3.23 7.41
CA ALA A 158 0.40 4.40 8.08
C ALA A 158 -0.83 4.96 7.36
N PHE A 159 -0.75 5.15 6.03
CA PHE A 159 -1.90 5.63 5.26
C PHE A 159 -3.07 4.64 5.27
N ALA A 160 -2.80 3.34 5.22
CA ALA A 160 -3.83 2.32 5.33
C ALA A 160 -4.50 2.30 6.72
N ILE A 161 -3.77 2.53 7.81
CA ILE A 161 -4.35 2.67 9.15
C ILE A 161 -5.27 3.90 9.23
N ILE A 162 -4.85 5.04 8.67
CA ILE A 162 -5.71 6.22 8.61
C ILE A 162 -6.97 5.92 7.79
N LEU A 163 -6.83 5.15 6.70
CA LEU A 163 -7.95 4.73 5.86
C LEU A 163 -8.95 3.84 6.62
N VAL A 164 -8.48 2.92 7.48
CA VAL A 164 -9.33 2.12 8.38
C VAL A 164 -10.17 3.00 9.28
N ILE A 165 -9.57 4.04 9.87
CA ILE A 165 -10.25 4.99 10.76
C ILE A 165 -11.31 5.77 9.97
N LEU A 166 -10.99 6.22 8.76
CA LEU A 166 -11.95 6.93 7.93
C LEU A 166 -13.14 6.05 7.54
N TYR A 167 -12.92 4.83 7.06
CA TYR A 167 -14.03 3.93 6.75
C TYR A 167 -14.90 3.62 7.97
N ALA A 168 -14.30 3.43 9.15
CA ALA A 168 -15.06 3.24 10.39
C ALA A 168 -15.90 4.48 10.72
N THR A 169 -15.34 5.67 10.54
CA THR A 169 -16.05 6.95 10.73
C THR A 169 -17.20 7.08 9.73
N SER A 170 -16.97 6.78 8.45
CA SER A 170 -17.98 6.80 7.38
C SER A 170 -19.13 5.84 7.69
N ALA A 171 -18.84 4.62 8.16
CA ALA A 171 -19.87 3.67 8.60
C ALA A 171 -20.71 4.22 9.76
N VAL A 172 -20.09 4.82 10.78
CA VAL A 172 -20.80 5.41 11.92
C VAL A 172 -21.69 6.58 11.48
N LEU A 173 -21.20 7.45 10.59
CA LEU A 173 -21.97 8.58 10.06
C LEU A 173 -23.16 8.10 9.22
N ALA A 174 -22.97 7.10 8.36
CA ALA A 174 -24.05 6.50 7.58
C ALA A 174 -25.11 5.87 8.49
N ILE A 175 -24.72 5.14 9.53
CA ILE A 175 -25.68 4.58 10.52
C ILE A 175 -26.46 5.68 11.24
N ARG A 176 -25.80 6.77 11.64
CA ARG A 176 -26.49 7.91 12.29
C ARG A 176 -27.50 8.56 11.36
N ALA A 177 -27.11 8.83 10.11
CA ALA A 177 -28.00 9.39 9.11
C ALA A 177 -29.22 8.47 8.82
N TYR A 178 -29.03 7.15 8.82
CA TYR A 178 -30.13 6.19 8.70
C TYR A 178 -31.11 6.31 9.87
N ARG A 179 -30.59 6.39 11.11
CA ARG A 179 -31.42 6.51 12.32
C ARG A 179 -32.18 7.82 12.37
N GLU A 180 -31.56 8.94 12.01
CA GLU A 180 -32.21 10.26 11.95
C GLU A 180 -33.33 10.28 10.91
N LYS A 181 -33.08 9.75 9.71
CA LYS A 181 -34.10 9.67 8.66
C LYS A 181 -35.29 8.82 9.07
N LYS A 182 -35.05 7.70 9.74
CA LYS A 182 -36.12 6.85 10.30
C LYS A 182 -36.91 7.56 11.39
N ALA A 183 -36.25 8.34 12.25
CA ALA A 183 -36.91 9.11 13.31
C ALA A 183 -37.76 10.28 12.78
N ILE A 184 -37.42 10.86 11.62
CA ILE A 184 -38.19 11.94 10.98
C ILE A 184 -39.40 11.41 10.19
N LEU A 185 -39.33 10.16 9.68
CA LEU A 185 -40.39 9.52 8.89
C LEU A 185 -41.43 8.75 9.74
N GLN A 186 -41.23 8.65 11.06
CA GLN A 186 -42.20 8.10 12.02
C GLN A 186 -42.91 9.22 12.77
#